data_AF-A0A1Y3TQT6-F1
#
_entry.id   AF-A0A1Y3TQT6-F1
#
_cell.length_a   1.000
_cell.length_b   1.000
_cell.length_c   1.000
_cell.angle_alpha   90.00
_cell.angle_beta   90.00
_cell.angle_gamma   90.00
#
_symmetry.space_group_name_H-M   'P 1'
#
loop_
_entity.id
_entity.type
_entity.pdbx_description
1 polymer ?
#
loop_
_entity_poly.entity_id
_entity_poly.type
_entity_poly.pdbx_seq_one_letter_code
_entity_poly.pdbx_strand_id
1 'polypeptide(L)'
;MRLREEIFQYVKKKYKTVPDYPFRTAPTYPVLRHADTRKWFALIMDVPREKLGLKGTEYVDIINVKLGDPMLADMLVRQPGYFYGYHITRSSWISILLDGTVPFAEICQWIDESYAVTASRKKKQKIRPPKEWIVPANPKYYDIVHAFDDVREIDWKQGRGIKAGDTVFIYAGAPVSAILYKCRVTETDIPYEYSDRDLTITAVMKIRLQKRYEPDEFTFGKLKEEYGIYAVRGPRGIPEELSKALR
;
A
#
# COMPACT_ATOMS: atom_id res chain seq x y z
N MET A 1 -13.53 -28.23 11.05
CA MET A 1 -13.05 -29.04 9.90
C MET A 1 -13.38 -28.44 8.54
N ARG A 2 -14.65 -28.31 8.12
CA ARG A 2 -15.01 -27.84 6.77
C ARG A 2 -14.43 -26.46 6.38
N LEU A 3 -14.57 -25.45 7.25
CA LEU A 3 -14.07 -24.09 6.97
C LEU A 3 -12.54 -24.02 6.85
N ARG A 4 -11.81 -24.84 7.61
CA ARG A 4 -10.34 -24.89 7.58
C ARG A 4 -9.83 -25.32 6.20
N GLU A 5 -10.43 -26.36 5.64
CA GLU A 5 -10.11 -26.84 4.29
C GLU A 5 -10.52 -25.83 3.21
N GLU A 6 -11.69 -25.20 3.33
CA GLU A 6 -12.14 -24.16 2.41
C GLU A 6 -11.18 -22.95 2.40
N ILE A 7 -10.67 -22.53 3.58
CA ILE A 7 -9.63 -21.51 3.69
C ILE A 7 -8.36 -21.93 2.94
N PHE A 8 -7.90 -23.18 3.11
CA PHE A 8 -6.70 -23.66 2.42
C PHE A 8 -6.87 -23.68 0.91
N GLN A 9 -8.03 -24.09 0.40
CA GLN A 9 -8.31 -24.04 -1.03
C GLN A 9 -8.35 -22.60 -1.54
N TYR A 10 -8.96 -21.70 -0.78
CA TYR A 10 -9.02 -20.28 -1.11
C TYR A 10 -7.62 -19.66 -1.26
N VAL A 11 -6.76 -19.80 -0.25
CA VAL A 11 -5.41 -19.21 -0.28
C VAL A 11 -4.47 -19.91 -1.26
N LYS A 12 -4.65 -21.21 -1.49
CA LYS A 12 -3.92 -21.94 -2.54
C LYS A 12 -4.32 -21.44 -3.93
N LYS A 13 -5.61 -21.24 -4.18
CA LYS A 13 -6.11 -20.74 -5.46
C LYS A 13 -5.63 -19.31 -5.72
N LYS A 14 -5.85 -18.41 -4.76
CA LYS A 14 -5.63 -16.96 -4.90
C LYS A 14 -4.16 -16.54 -4.74
N TYR A 15 -3.46 -17.09 -3.75
CA TYR A 15 -2.11 -16.64 -3.36
C TYR A 15 -1.01 -17.66 -3.65
N LYS A 16 -1.37 -18.87 -4.13
CA LYS A 16 -0.45 -20.00 -4.27
C LYS A 16 0.25 -20.37 -2.95
N THR A 17 -0.40 -20.06 -1.83
CA THR A 17 0.10 -20.36 -0.48
C THR A 17 -0.43 -21.72 -0.04
N VAL A 18 0.44 -22.53 0.54
CA VAL A 18 0.10 -23.76 1.25
C VAL A 18 0.36 -23.58 2.75
N PRO A 19 -0.39 -24.26 3.63
CA PRO A 19 -0.17 -24.18 5.07
C PRO A 19 1.21 -24.70 5.46
N ASP A 20 1.80 -24.07 6.48
CA ASP A 20 3.03 -24.49 7.12
C ASP A 20 2.81 -24.78 8.60
N TYR A 21 3.56 -25.71 9.19
CA TYR A 21 3.41 -26.13 10.57
C TYR A 21 4.71 -25.92 11.36
N PRO A 22 5.01 -24.69 11.78
CA PRO A 22 6.31 -24.35 12.36
C PRO A 22 6.43 -24.75 13.84
N PHE A 23 5.32 -25.02 14.53
CA PHE A 23 5.31 -25.25 15.97
C PHE A 23 5.47 -26.73 16.31
N ARG A 24 6.61 -27.10 16.91
CA ARG A 24 6.86 -28.47 17.38
C ARG A 24 5.90 -28.90 18.49
N THR A 25 5.53 -27.97 19.37
CA THR A 25 4.63 -28.21 20.51
C THR A 25 3.15 -28.12 20.15
N ALA A 26 2.81 -27.62 18.95
CA ALA A 26 1.45 -27.49 18.44
C ALA A 26 1.41 -27.84 16.93
N PRO A 27 1.65 -29.12 16.58
CA PRO A 27 1.81 -29.53 15.18
C PRO A 27 0.53 -29.41 14.36
N THR A 28 -0.62 -29.17 15.00
CA THR A 28 -1.93 -28.99 14.36
C THR A 28 -2.24 -27.54 13.97
N TYR A 29 -1.34 -26.59 14.29
CA TYR A 29 -1.55 -25.15 14.11
C TYR A 29 -0.83 -24.64 12.85
N PRO A 30 -1.52 -24.52 11.71
CA PRO A 30 -0.90 -24.03 10.50
C PRO A 30 -0.78 -22.51 10.51
N VAL A 31 0.34 -22.02 10.00
CA VAL A 31 0.53 -20.63 9.60
C VAL A 31 0.42 -20.50 8.09
N LEU A 32 -0.18 -19.41 7.64
CA LEU A 32 -0.17 -18.98 6.26
C LEU A 32 0.80 -17.80 6.13
N ARG A 33 1.76 -17.91 5.21
CA ARG A 33 2.86 -16.93 5.10
C ARG A 33 3.22 -16.58 3.67
N HIS A 34 3.74 -15.36 3.51
CA HIS A 34 4.24 -14.85 2.24
C HIS A 34 5.45 -15.66 1.76
N ALA A 35 5.44 -16.12 0.50
CA ALA A 35 6.54 -16.90 -0.07
C ALA A 35 7.88 -16.15 -0.07
N ASP A 36 7.85 -14.84 -0.32
CA ASP A 36 9.02 -13.98 -0.47
C ASP A 36 9.62 -13.49 0.85
N THR A 37 8.82 -13.35 1.91
CA THR A 37 9.30 -12.77 3.19
C THR A 37 9.10 -13.67 4.40
N ARG A 38 8.38 -14.79 4.25
CA ARG A 38 8.02 -15.72 5.32
C ARG A 38 7.18 -15.11 6.45
N LYS A 39 6.77 -13.84 6.31
CA LYS A 39 5.87 -13.16 7.23
C LYS A 39 4.51 -13.84 7.23
N TRP A 40 3.97 -14.06 8.41
CA TRP A 40 2.64 -14.62 8.58
C TRP A 40 1.58 -13.59 8.21
N PHE A 41 0.55 -14.06 7.53
CA PHE A 41 -0.68 -13.31 7.29
C PHE A 41 -1.90 -14.02 7.88
N ALA A 42 -1.78 -15.30 8.25
CA ALA A 42 -2.78 -15.91 9.11
C ALA A 42 -2.17 -17.03 9.96
N LEU A 43 -2.85 -17.35 11.06
CA LEU A 43 -2.54 -18.46 11.94
C LEU A 43 -3.86 -19.12 12.34
N ILE A 44 -4.00 -20.43 12.12
CA ILE A 44 -5.18 -21.19 12.54
C ILE A 44 -4.81 -22.01 13.77
N MET A 45 -5.69 -22.01 14.77
CA MET A 45 -5.50 -22.73 16.03
C MET A 45 -6.82 -23.34 16.46
N ASP A 46 -6.77 -24.45 17.18
CA ASP A 46 -7.88 -24.95 17.98
C ASP A 46 -7.71 -24.49 19.43
N VAL A 47 -8.73 -23.86 20.00
CA VAL A 47 -8.66 -23.26 21.35
C VAL A 47 -9.90 -23.62 22.17
N PRO A 48 -9.79 -23.81 23.49
CA PRO A 48 -10.96 -23.99 24.34
C PRO A 48 -11.85 -22.74 24.31
N ARG A 49 -13.17 -22.91 24.21
CA ARG A 49 -14.15 -21.82 24.18
C ARG A 49 -14.03 -20.84 25.35
N GLU A 50 -13.83 -21.35 26.56
CA GLU A 50 -13.61 -20.53 27.76
C GLU A 50 -12.44 -19.53 27.63
N LYS A 51 -11.41 -19.86 26.84
CA LYS A 51 -10.27 -18.96 26.60
C LYS A 51 -10.62 -17.79 25.68
N LEU A 52 -11.75 -17.87 24.98
CA LEU A 52 -12.34 -16.79 24.19
C LEU A 52 -13.46 -16.06 24.95
N GLY A 53 -13.71 -16.40 26.21
CA GLY A 53 -14.84 -15.86 26.98
C GLY A 53 -16.20 -16.48 26.60
N LEU A 54 -16.19 -17.58 25.85
CA LEU A 54 -17.40 -18.33 25.50
C LEU A 54 -17.70 -19.40 26.56
N LYS A 55 -18.97 -19.81 26.69
CA LYS A 55 -19.34 -20.95 27.52
C LYS A 55 -18.89 -22.26 26.88
N GLY A 56 -18.38 -23.17 27.71
CA GLY A 56 -17.94 -24.51 27.30
C GLY A 56 -16.42 -24.71 27.37
N THR A 57 -16.00 -25.96 27.41
CA THR A 57 -14.58 -26.38 27.44
C THR A 57 -14.16 -27.07 26.14
N GLU A 58 -15.09 -27.26 25.21
CA GLU A 58 -14.82 -27.81 23.91
C GLU A 58 -13.90 -26.89 23.09
N TYR A 59 -13.14 -27.50 22.19
CA TYR A 59 -12.21 -26.81 21.32
C TYR A 59 -12.94 -26.29 20.08
N VAL A 60 -12.62 -25.06 19.70
CA VAL A 60 -13.11 -24.41 18.48
C VAL A 60 -11.95 -23.95 17.63
N ASP A 61 -12.11 -24.06 16.32
CA ASP A 61 -11.17 -23.51 15.36
C ASP A 61 -11.28 -21.98 15.32
N ILE A 62 -10.16 -21.28 15.40
CA ILE A 62 -10.05 -19.84 15.14
C ILE A 62 -8.99 -19.56 14.10
N ILE A 63 -9.13 -18.44 13.40
CA ILE A 63 -8.09 -17.87 12.54
C ILE A 63 -7.70 -16.48 13.03
N ASN A 64 -6.41 -16.28 13.26
CA ASN A 64 -5.84 -14.97 13.50
C ASN A 64 -5.49 -14.31 12.17
N VAL A 65 -5.93 -13.07 11.98
CA VAL A 65 -5.63 -12.23 10.82
C VAL A 65 -5.28 -10.82 11.26
N LYS A 66 -4.52 -10.10 10.43
CA LYS A 66 -4.05 -8.75 10.72
C LYS A 66 -4.82 -7.71 9.91
N LEU A 67 -5.31 -6.67 10.57
CA LEU A 67 -5.95 -5.53 9.93
C LEU A 67 -4.96 -4.38 9.71
N GLY A 68 -5.28 -3.52 8.75
CA GLY A 68 -4.52 -2.30 8.46
C GLY A 68 -4.80 -1.19 9.45
N ASP A 69 -6.03 -1.16 9.97
CA ASP A 69 -6.55 -0.13 10.87
C ASP A 69 -6.91 -0.73 12.24
N PRO A 70 -6.23 -0.31 13.33
CA PRO A 70 -6.59 -0.70 14.69
C PRO A 70 -8.03 -0.33 15.08
N MET A 71 -8.59 0.78 14.56
CA MET A 71 -9.97 1.17 14.87
C MET A 71 -10.98 0.17 14.31
N LEU A 72 -10.70 -0.39 13.13
CA LEU A 72 -11.51 -1.45 12.55
C LEU A 72 -11.46 -2.74 13.38
N ALA A 73 -10.29 -3.07 13.95
CA ALA A 73 -10.17 -4.20 14.88
C ALA A 73 -11.09 -4.00 16.10
N ASP A 74 -11.04 -2.83 16.72
CA ASP A 74 -11.87 -2.49 17.89
C ASP A 74 -13.39 -2.50 17.58
N MET A 75 -13.77 -2.19 16.34
CA MET A 75 -15.15 -2.30 15.88
C MET A 75 -15.58 -3.76 15.70
N LEU A 76 -14.76 -4.58 15.03
CA LEU A 76 -15.10 -5.96 14.69
C LEU A 76 -15.23 -6.85 15.93
N VAL A 77 -14.36 -6.70 16.92
CA VAL A 77 -14.41 -7.50 18.16
C VAL A 77 -15.67 -7.29 19.01
N ARG A 78 -16.51 -6.31 18.66
CA ARG A 78 -17.84 -6.12 19.26
C ARG A 78 -18.92 -6.97 18.59
N GLN A 79 -18.61 -7.61 17.47
CA GLN A 79 -19.54 -8.47 16.73
C GLN A 79 -19.35 -9.95 17.12
N PRO A 80 -20.41 -10.77 17.04
CA PRO A 80 -20.31 -12.20 17.31
C PRO A 80 -19.26 -12.89 16.42
N GLY A 81 -18.47 -13.79 17.00
CA GLY A 81 -17.47 -14.56 16.28
C GLY A 81 -16.12 -13.86 16.09
N TYR A 82 -15.96 -12.64 16.61
CA TYR A 82 -14.73 -11.87 16.56
C TYR A 82 -14.14 -11.63 17.95
N PHE A 83 -12.83 -11.77 18.08
CA PHE A 83 -12.09 -11.57 19.33
C PHE A 83 -10.77 -10.84 19.06
N TYR A 84 -10.19 -10.24 20.10
CA TYR A 84 -8.81 -9.74 20.01
C TYR A 84 -7.84 -10.89 19.74
N GLY A 85 -6.73 -10.60 19.05
CA GLY A 85 -5.75 -11.58 18.61
C GLY A 85 -5.24 -12.51 19.71
N TYR A 86 -5.75 -13.74 19.72
CA TYR A 86 -5.36 -14.79 20.65
C TYR A 86 -3.87 -15.17 20.47
N HIS A 87 -3.09 -15.18 21.55
CA HIS A 87 -1.63 -15.37 21.54
C HIS A 87 -0.80 -14.37 20.71
N ILE A 88 -1.39 -13.27 20.23
CA ILE A 88 -0.68 -12.24 19.45
C ILE A 88 -0.83 -10.88 20.14
N THR A 89 0.28 -10.33 20.63
CA THR A 89 0.33 -9.11 21.46
C THR A 89 0.11 -7.78 20.70
N ARG A 90 -0.32 -7.80 19.44
CA ARG A 90 -0.41 -6.59 18.61
C ARG A 90 -1.86 -6.20 18.35
N SER A 91 -2.21 -4.94 18.66
CA SER A 91 -3.57 -4.34 18.56
C SER A 91 -4.24 -4.37 17.18
N SER A 92 -3.54 -4.82 16.13
CA SER A 92 -4.09 -4.96 14.78
C SER A 92 -4.43 -6.40 14.41
N TRP A 93 -4.25 -7.37 15.30
CA TRP A 93 -4.66 -8.75 15.05
C TRP A 93 -6.00 -9.05 15.71
N ILE A 94 -6.87 -9.69 14.94
CA ILE A 94 -8.14 -10.23 15.42
C ILE A 94 -8.13 -11.76 15.28
N SER A 95 -8.93 -12.43 16.08
CA SER A 95 -9.24 -13.86 16.00
C SER A 95 -10.69 -14.02 15.54
N ILE A 96 -10.90 -14.80 14.50
CA ILE A 96 -12.23 -15.06 13.92
C ILE A 96 -12.61 -16.52 14.17
N LEU A 97 -13.82 -16.75 14.65
CA LEU A 97 -14.36 -18.07 14.94
C LEU A 97 -14.73 -18.82 13.66
N LEU A 98 -14.28 -20.07 13.54
CA LEU A 98 -14.52 -20.94 12.38
C LEU A 98 -15.59 -22.00 12.67
N ASP A 99 -16.67 -21.60 13.33
CA ASP A 99 -17.83 -22.45 13.64
C ASP A 99 -19.08 -22.14 12.77
N GLY A 100 -18.95 -21.18 11.85
CA GLY A 100 -20.04 -20.71 11.00
C GLY A 100 -20.74 -19.44 11.49
N THR A 101 -20.37 -18.91 12.66
CA THR A 101 -20.87 -17.60 13.16
C THR A 101 -20.53 -16.48 12.18
N VAL A 102 -19.32 -16.49 11.61
CA VAL A 102 -18.88 -15.54 10.60
C VAL A 102 -18.98 -16.18 9.20
N PRO A 103 -19.64 -15.53 8.22
CA PRO A 103 -19.73 -16.04 6.86
C PRO A 103 -18.34 -16.26 6.23
N PHE A 104 -18.19 -17.34 5.47
CA PHE A 104 -16.93 -17.68 4.80
C PHE A 104 -16.41 -16.56 3.89
N ALA A 105 -17.30 -15.86 3.19
CA ALA A 105 -16.94 -14.72 2.34
C ALA A 105 -16.27 -13.58 3.13
N GLU A 106 -16.75 -13.32 4.34
CA GLU A 106 -16.22 -12.29 5.22
C GLU A 106 -14.87 -12.72 5.82
N ILE A 107 -14.72 -14.00 6.19
CA ILE A 107 -13.42 -14.58 6.57
C ILE A 107 -12.40 -14.39 5.44
N CYS A 108 -12.80 -14.65 4.19
CA CYS A 108 -11.93 -14.45 3.02
C CYS A 108 -11.51 -12.98 2.85
N GLN A 109 -12.42 -12.03 3.09
CA GLN A 109 -12.10 -10.60 3.06
C GLN A 109 -11.03 -10.24 4.08
N TRP A 110 -11.13 -10.72 5.32
CA TRP A 110 -10.13 -10.43 6.34
C TRP A 110 -8.78 -11.12 6.09
N ILE A 111 -8.80 -12.30 5.47
CA ILE A 111 -7.57 -12.95 4.98
C ILE A 111 -6.92 -12.09 3.89
N ASP A 112 -7.70 -11.54 2.96
CA ASP A 112 -7.19 -10.70 1.87
C ASP A 112 -6.53 -9.42 2.40
N GLU A 113 -7.21 -8.74 3.33
CA GLU A 113 -6.67 -7.57 3.99
C GLU A 113 -5.38 -7.92 4.72
N SER A 114 -5.38 -8.99 5.52
CA SER A 114 -4.19 -9.45 6.22
C SER A 114 -3.04 -9.76 5.28
N TYR A 115 -3.30 -10.43 4.15
CA TYR A 115 -2.31 -10.66 3.11
C TYR A 115 -1.72 -9.35 2.61
N ALA A 116 -2.57 -8.36 2.29
CA ALA A 116 -2.13 -7.06 1.77
C ALA A 116 -1.30 -6.27 2.80
N VAL A 117 -1.73 -6.19 4.07
CA VAL A 117 -1.05 -5.38 5.10
C VAL A 117 0.23 -6.04 5.63
N THR A 118 0.39 -7.35 5.45
CA THR A 118 1.62 -8.08 5.82
C THR A 118 2.58 -8.31 4.65
N ALA A 119 2.15 -8.03 3.41
CA ALA A 119 2.96 -8.19 2.20
C ALA A 119 4.28 -7.41 2.24
N SER A 120 5.24 -7.86 1.44
CA SER A 120 6.52 -7.16 1.27
C SER A 120 6.31 -5.75 0.71
N ARG A 121 7.24 -4.83 1.00
CA ARG A 121 7.20 -3.47 0.44
C ARG A 121 7.07 -3.49 -1.09
N LYS A 122 7.77 -4.42 -1.76
CA LYS A 122 7.70 -4.61 -3.22
C LYS A 122 6.30 -5.04 -3.67
N LYS A 123 5.67 -6.01 -3.00
CA LYS A 123 4.29 -6.42 -3.31
C LYS A 123 3.28 -5.31 -3.04
N LYS A 124 3.37 -4.63 -1.89
CA LYS A 124 2.53 -3.47 -1.55
C LYS A 124 2.61 -2.38 -2.62
N GLN A 125 3.82 -2.09 -3.08
CA GLN A 125 4.07 -1.12 -4.15
C GLN A 125 3.41 -1.53 -5.48
N LYS A 126 3.38 -2.83 -5.80
CA LYS A 126 2.71 -3.33 -7.00
C LYS A 126 1.18 -3.22 -6.90
N ILE A 127 0.60 -3.67 -5.79
CA ILE A 127 -0.86 -3.77 -5.62
C ILE A 127 -1.54 -2.46 -5.25
N ARG A 128 -0.82 -1.46 -4.72
CA ARG A 128 -1.46 -0.20 -4.31
C ARG A 128 -2.18 0.46 -5.49
N PRO A 129 -3.29 1.17 -5.25
CA PRO A 129 -3.90 1.99 -6.29
C PRO A 129 -2.91 3.05 -6.82
N PRO A 130 -3.17 3.59 -8.02
CA PRO A 130 -2.55 4.82 -8.49
C PRO A 130 -2.46 5.88 -7.40
N LYS A 131 -1.30 6.54 -7.31
CA LYS A 131 -1.07 7.63 -6.37
C LYS A 131 -0.67 8.89 -7.11
N GLU A 132 -0.93 10.02 -6.48
CA GLU A 132 -0.52 11.34 -6.94
C GLU A 132 0.72 11.82 -6.19
N TRP A 133 1.64 12.39 -6.96
CA TRP A 133 2.95 12.84 -6.48
C TRP A 133 3.20 14.27 -6.93
N ILE A 134 3.92 15.04 -6.12
CA ILE A 134 4.61 16.25 -6.58
C ILE A 134 6.11 15.95 -6.65
N VAL A 135 6.74 16.34 -7.75
CA VAL A 135 8.16 16.12 -8.02
C VAL A 135 8.84 17.44 -8.38
N PRO A 136 10.08 17.68 -7.93
CA PRO A 136 10.79 18.91 -8.28
C PRO A 136 11.41 18.81 -9.67
N ALA A 137 11.33 19.90 -10.40
CA ALA A 137 12.14 20.20 -11.58
C ALA A 137 12.94 21.46 -11.29
N ASN A 138 14.25 21.43 -11.50
CA ASN A 138 15.08 22.63 -11.35
C ASN A 138 15.33 23.22 -12.74
N PRO A 139 14.77 24.41 -13.06
CA PRO A 139 14.98 25.06 -14.35
C PRO A 139 16.46 25.30 -14.71
N LYS A 140 17.37 25.28 -13.72
CA LYS A 140 18.82 25.40 -13.95
C LYS A 140 19.45 24.18 -14.63
N TYR A 141 18.84 23.00 -14.49
CA TYR A 141 19.40 21.74 -15.02
C TYR A 141 18.61 21.19 -16.20
N TYR A 142 17.36 21.60 -16.35
CA TYR A 142 16.46 21.12 -17.39
C TYR A 142 15.44 22.21 -17.73
N ASP A 143 15.25 22.48 -19.01
CA ASP A 143 14.24 23.44 -19.48
C ASP A 143 12.84 22.86 -19.29
N ILE A 144 12.35 22.92 -18.05
CA ILE A 144 11.05 22.40 -17.71
C ILE A 144 9.93 23.25 -18.34
N VAL A 145 10.15 24.54 -18.57
CA VAL A 145 9.12 25.46 -19.05
C VAL A 145 8.67 25.13 -20.48
N HIS A 146 9.59 24.63 -21.31
CA HIS A 146 9.32 24.25 -22.70
C HIS A 146 9.30 22.73 -22.92
N ALA A 147 9.30 21.94 -21.84
CA ALA A 147 9.49 20.49 -21.90
C ALA A 147 8.44 19.70 -22.70
N PHE A 148 7.27 20.28 -22.91
CA PHE A 148 6.14 19.62 -23.60
C PHE A 148 5.60 20.42 -24.78
N ASP A 149 6.37 21.39 -25.31
CA ASP A 149 5.87 22.28 -26.36
C ASP A 149 5.65 21.53 -27.68
N ASP A 150 6.60 20.66 -28.05
CA ASP A 150 6.52 19.88 -29.28
C ASP A 150 6.20 18.39 -29.04
N VAL A 151 6.26 17.94 -27.79
CA VAL A 151 6.09 16.53 -27.40
C VAL A 151 5.09 16.38 -26.27
N ARG A 152 4.34 15.27 -26.29
CA ARG A 152 3.38 14.95 -25.22
C ARG A 152 3.92 13.98 -24.18
N GLU A 153 5.04 13.34 -24.45
CA GLU A 153 5.66 12.35 -23.57
C GLU A 153 7.18 12.52 -23.57
N ILE A 154 7.78 12.51 -22.38
CA ILE A 154 9.22 12.68 -22.19
C ILE A 154 9.76 11.65 -21.21
N ASP A 155 11.07 11.41 -21.29
CA ASP A 155 11.80 10.67 -20.27
C ASP A 155 12.10 11.60 -19.08
N TRP A 156 11.86 11.11 -17.87
CA TRP A 156 12.04 11.87 -16.64
C TRP A 156 12.74 11.04 -15.58
N LYS A 157 13.57 11.67 -14.73
CA LYS A 157 14.22 10.99 -13.61
C LYS A 157 13.19 10.27 -12.74
N GLN A 158 13.32 8.96 -12.59
CA GLN A 158 12.33 8.19 -11.83
C GLN A 158 12.42 8.50 -10.34
N GLY A 159 11.30 8.95 -9.78
CA GLY A 159 11.16 9.15 -8.35
C GLY A 159 11.00 7.83 -7.60
N ARG A 160 11.61 7.74 -6.40
CA ARG A 160 11.50 6.54 -5.56
C ARG A 160 10.04 6.24 -5.22
N GLY A 161 9.57 5.05 -5.59
CA GLY A 161 8.22 4.58 -5.29
C GLY A 161 7.13 5.07 -6.25
N ILE A 162 7.47 5.82 -7.29
CA ILE A 162 6.58 6.11 -8.41
C ILE A 162 6.50 4.85 -9.29
N LYS A 163 5.30 4.51 -9.77
CA LYS A 163 5.07 3.39 -10.72
C LYS A 163 4.22 3.84 -11.91
N ALA A 164 4.24 3.04 -12.98
CA ALA A 164 3.30 3.20 -14.08
C ALA A 164 1.84 3.24 -13.57
N GLY A 165 1.08 4.18 -14.13
CA GLY A 165 -0.28 4.47 -13.70
C GLY A 165 -0.40 5.47 -12.55
N ASP A 166 0.70 6.00 -11.99
CA ASP A 166 0.63 7.15 -11.09
C ASP A 166 0.44 8.46 -11.86
N THR A 167 0.06 9.51 -11.12
CA THR A 167 0.05 10.90 -11.61
C THR A 167 1.18 11.67 -10.93
N VAL A 168 1.92 12.46 -11.70
CA VAL A 168 2.98 13.34 -11.20
C VAL A 168 2.66 14.78 -11.55
N PHE A 169 2.78 15.66 -10.55
CA PHE A 169 2.71 17.10 -10.68
C PHE A 169 4.12 17.65 -10.65
N ILE A 170 4.52 18.34 -11.71
CA ILE A 170 5.88 18.86 -11.82
C ILE A 170 5.93 20.27 -11.24
N TYR A 171 6.62 20.40 -10.11
CA TYR A 171 6.92 21.69 -9.48
C TYR A 171 8.23 22.23 -10.02
N ALA A 172 8.16 23.30 -10.80
CA ALA A 172 9.33 24.04 -11.25
C ALA A 172 9.86 24.91 -10.11
N GLY A 173 11.14 24.72 -9.77
CA GLY A 173 11.85 25.57 -8.81
C GLY A 173 12.03 27.00 -9.30
N ALA A 174 12.77 27.80 -8.52
CA ALA A 174 13.05 29.19 -8.89
C ALA A 174 13.69 29.29 -10.30
N PRO A 175 13.33 30.32 -11.11
CA PRO A 175 12.48 31.46 -10.74
C PRO A 175 10.97 31.18 -10.77
N VAL A 176 10.51 30.14 -11.47
CA VAL A 176 9.08 29.85 -11.67
C VAL A 176 8.35 29.61 -10.36
N SER A 177 8.90 28.75 -9.50
CA SER A 177 8.37 28.46 -8.15
C SER A 177 6.88 28.06 -8.12
N ALA A 178 6.44 27.21 -9.05
CA ALA A 178 5.05 26.80 -9.19
C ALA A 178 4.90 25.39 -9.81
N ILE A 179 3.71 24.79 -9.69
CA ILE A 179 3.37 23.58 -10.46
C ILE A 179 3.03 23.99 -11.89
N LEU A 180 3.66 23.36 -12.88
CA LEU A 180 3.43 23.65 -14.30
C LEU A 180 2.66 22.55 -15.03
N TYR A 181 2.84 21.29 -14.62
CA TYR A 181 2.27 20.16 -15.37
C TYR A 181 1.68 19.10 -14.46
N LYS A 182 0.60 18.51 -14.94
CA LYS A 182 0.07 17.22 -14.51
C LYS A 182 0.40 16.20 -15.59
N CYS A 183 1.10 15.14 -15.22
CA CYS A 183 1.49 14.08 -16.13
C CYS A 183 1.06 12.71 -15.61
N ARG A 184 0.72 11.81 -16.53
CA ARG A 184 0.53 10.39 -16.27
C ARG A 184 1.86 9.67 -16.42
N VAL A 185 2.22 8.83 -15.46
CA VAL A 185 3.38 7.93 -15.61
C VAL A 185 2.96 6.74 -16.47
N THR A 186 3.57 6.60 -17.64
CA THR A 186 3.23 5.55 -18.62
C THR A 186 4.13 4.34 -18.52
N GLU A 187 5.40 4.54 -18.18
CA GLU A 187 6.40 3.47 -18.04
C GLU A 187 7.40 3.82 -16.91
N THR A 188 7.92 2.81 -16.21
CA THR A 188 8.92 2.97 -15.15
C THR A 188 9.99 1.89 -15.22
N ASP A 189 11.04 2.08 -14.44
CA ASP A 189 12.17 1.16 -14.29
C ASP A 189 12.96 1.01 -15.59
N ILE A 190 12.99 2.07 -16.42
CA ILE A 190 13.76 2.13 -17.66
C ILE A 190 15.23 2.38 -17.27
N PRO A 191 16.16 1.47 -17.56
CA PRO A 191 17.57 1.65 -17.24
C PRO A 191 18.13 2.91 -17.92
N TYR A 192 18.88 3.71 -17.16
CA TYR A 192 19.52 4.91 -17.67
C TYR A 192 20.79 5.15 -16.88
N GLU A 193 21.90 5.46 -17.53
CA GLU A 193 23.17 5.71 -16.84
C GLU A 193 23.61 7.14 -17.09
N TYR A 194 23.47 7.97 -16.06
CA TYR A 194 23.98 9.33 -16.07
C TYR A 194 24.56 9.66 -14.71
N SER A 195 25.75 10.26 -14.71
CA SER A 195 26.33 10.83 -13.50
C SER A 195 27.13 12.07 -13.85
N ASP A 196 26.93 13.12 -13.04
CA ASP A 196 27.81 14.28 -12.99
C ASP A 196 28.23 14.55 -11.53
N ARG A 197 28.71 15.76 -11.22
CA ARG A 197 29.15 16.14 -9.85
C ARG A 197 27.99 16.25 -8.86
N ASP A 198 26.77 16.50 -9.32
CA ASP A 198 25.61 16.87 -8.52
C ASP A 198 24.45 15.85 -8.62
N LEU A 199 24.48 14.98 -9.62
CA LEU A 199 23.35 14.14 -10.00
C LEU A 199 23.80 12.78 -10.55
N THR A 200 23.33 11.71 -9.91
CA THR A 200 23.34 10.35 -10.48
C THR A 200 21.91 9.91 -10.79
N ILE A 201 21.69 9.38 -12.00
CA ILE A 201 20.44 8.78 -12.46
C ILE A 201 20.75 7.39 -12.96
N THR A 202 20.12 6.39 -12.36
CA THR A 202 20.23 4.97 -12.73
C THR A 202 18.97 4.42 -13.39
N ALA A 203 17.88 5.20 -13.37
CA ALA A 203 16.60 4.84 -13.99
C ALA A 203 15.76 6.08 -14.32
N VAL A 204 15.06 6.02 -15.44
CA VAL A 204 14.06 7.00 -15.88
C VAL A 204 12.67 6.37 -15.98
N MET A 205 11.67 7.24 -16.06
CA MET A 205 10.28 6.91 -16.29
C MET A 205 9.75 7.75 -17.45
N LYS A 206 8.77 7.22 -18.19
CA LYS A 206 8.04 8.01 -19.17
C LYS A 206 6.87 8.71 -18.53
N ILE A 207 6.76 10.01 -18.76
CA ILE A 207 5.65 10.81 -18.28
C ILE A 207 4.96 11.51 -19.44
N ARG A 208 3.64 11.37 -19.51
CA ARG A 208 2.78 11.94 -20.54
C ARG A 208 1.99 13.11 -20.01
N LEU A 209 2.09 14.27 -20.64
CA LEU A 209 1.33 15.47 -20.30
C LEU A 209 -0.18 15.19 -20.34
N GLN A 210 -0.88 15.62 -19.28
CA GLN A 210 -2.35 15.60 -19.20
C GLN A 210 -2.95 17.00 -19.09
N LYS A 211 -2.31 17.90 -18.34
CA LYS A 211 -2.78 19.29 -18.12
C LYS A 211 -1.58 20.21 -17.88
N ARG A 212 -1.67 21.43 -18.39
CA ARG A 212 -0.77 22.56 -18.09
C ARG A 212 -1.48 23.49 -17.09
N TYR A 213 -0.70 24.12 -16.23
CA TYR A 213 -1.14 25.16 -15.30
C TYR A 213 -0.38 26.43 -15.59
N GLU A 214 -1.03 27.57 -15.41
CA GLU A 214 -0.36 28.87 -15.45
C GLU A 214 0.56 29.02 -14.21
N PRO A 215 1.73 29.69 -14.36
CA PRO A 215 2.71 29.80 -13.28
C PRO A 215 2.20 30.46 -11.98
N ASP A 216 1.09 31.21 -12.04
CA ASP A 216 0.47 31.88 -10.90
C ASP A 216 -0.65 31.06 -10.23
N GLU A 217 -1.11 29.95 -10.82
CA GLU A 217 -2.21 29.14 -10.26
C GLU A 217 -1.82 28.39 -8.98
N PHE A 218 -0.63 27.79 -8.96
CA PHE A 218 -0.12 26.92 -7.89
C PHE A 218 1.31 27.29 -7.49
N THR A 219 1.48 28.55 -7.08
CA THR A 219 2.76 29.09 -6.60
C THR A 219 3.21 28.44 -5.29
N PHE A 220 4.50 28.57 -4.97
CA PHE A 220 5.07 28.12 -3.70
C PHE A 220 4.34 28.69 -2.48
N GLY A 221 3.96 29.97 -2.50
CA GLY A 221 3.22 30.62 -1.43
C GLY A 221 1.89 29.93 -1.17
N LYS A 222 1.08 29.77 -2.23
CA LYS A 222 -0.21 29.07 -2.18
C LYS A 222 -0.07 27.62 -1.72
N LEU A 223 0.89 26.90 -2.27
CA LEU A 223 1.22 25.52 -1.90
C LEU A 223 1.53 25.37 -0.40
N LYS A 224 2.31 26.32 0.15
CA LYS A 224 2.69 26.33 1.55
C LYS A 224 1.52 26.69 2.46
N GLU A 225 0.80 27.75 2.13
CA GLU A 225 -0.23 28.36 3.01
C GLU A 225 -1.54 27.57 2.99
N GLU A 226 -2.01 27.15 1.82
CA GLU A 226 -3.32 26.48 1.68
C GLU A 226 -3.22 24.96 1.81
N TYR A 227 -2.08 24.37 1.40
CA TYR A 227 -1.97 22.92 1.25
C TYR A 227 -0.85 22.28 2.10
N GLY A 228 -0.12 23.06 2.90
CA GLY A 228 0.98 22.54 3.73
C GLY A 228 2.13 21.92 2.94
N ILE A 229 2.29 22.31 1.67
CA ILE A 229 3.39 21.88 0.82
C ILE A 229 4.55 22.86 0.96
N TYR A 230 5.48 22.52 1.85
CA TYR A 230 6.78 23.19 1.94
C TYR A 230 7.73 22.78 0.79
N ALA A 231 9.02 23.13 0.91
CA ALA A 231 10.05 22.87 -0.08
C ALA A 231 10.01 21.44 -0.66
N VAL A 232 9.79 21.34 -1.97
CA VAL A 232 9.77 20.07 -2.71
C VAL A 232 11.20 19.72 -3.10
N ARG A 233 11.86 18.86 -2.31
CA ARG A 233 13.25 18.42 -2.56
C ARG A 233 13.35 17.02 -3.17
N GLY A 234 12.21 16.36 -3.35
CA GLY A 234 12.10 15.04 -3.96
C GLY A 234 10.64 14.64 -4.11
N PRO A 235 10.37 13.47 -4.70
CA PRO A 235 9.02 12.94 -4.85
C PRO A 235 8.32 12.82 -3.50
N ARG A 236 7.12 13.40 -3.39
CA ARG A 236 6.27 13.26 -2.21
C ARG A 236 4.80 13.16 -2.61
N GLY A 237 4.01 12.49 -1.78
CA GLY A 237 2.56 12.47 -1.97
C GLY A 237 1.96 13.85 -1.71
N ILE A 238 0.80 14.11 -2.30
CA ILE A 238 0.02 15.32 -2.07
C ILE A 238 -1.17 15.05 -1.13
N PRO A 239 -1.60 16.04 -0.32
CA PRO A 239 -2.85 15.98 0.44
C PRO A 239 -4.08 15.90 -0.46
N GLU A 240 -5.19 15.42 0.09
CA GLU A 240 -6.46 15.28 -0.64
C GLU A 240 -7.00 16.63 -1.13
N GLU A 241 -6.87 17.69 -0.34
CA GLU A 241 -7.34 19.03 -0.72
C GLU A 241 -6.57 19.58 -1.93
N LEU A 242 -5.26 19.34 -2.00
CA LEU A 242 -4.47 19.69 -3.18
C LEU A 242 -4.82 18.81 -4.38
N SER A 243 -5.07 17.51 -4.16
CA SER A 243 -5.55 16.60 -5.21
C SER A 243 -6.83 17.14 -5.87
N LYS A 244 -7.81 17.56 -5.06
CA LYS A 244 -9.07 18.15 -5.55
C LYS A 244 -8.83 19.42 -6.36
N ALA A 245 -7.99 20.33 -5.87
CA ALA A 245 -7.68 21.58 -6.55
C ALA A 245 -6.95 21.38 -7.89
N LEU A 246 -6.10 20.37 -7.98
CA LEU A 246 -5.31 20.06 -9.19
C LEU A 246 -6.09 19.26 -10.25
N ARG A 247 -7.37 18.92 -10.03
CA ARG A 247 -8.12 18.08 -10.98
C ARG A 247 -8.26 18.71 -12.36
#